data_AF-A0A520A0R5-F1
#
_entry.id   AF-A0A520A0R5-F1
#
_cell.length_a   1.000
_cell.length_b   1.000
_cell.length_c   1.000
_cell.angle_alpha   90.00
_cell.angle_beta   90.00
_cell.angle_gamma   90.00
#
_symmetry.space_group_name_H-M   'P 1'
#
loop_
_entity.id
_entity.type
_entity.pdbx_description
1 polymer ?
#
loop_
_entity_poly.entity_id
_entity_poly.type
_entity_poly.pdbx_seq_one_letter_code
_entity_poly.pdbx_strand_id
1 'polypeptide(L)'
;MTAAQFDEFWRATYPETGPISHLFRHAYPDRWLRIHSLPELQRYATTAADWRILFNRQQYLLTDLLGNNKEILLVTGAYEFNNNLLPTDATPIGGLTDLEFTLSERLDLHQLEPEHHQPGDYYQPMFSEQRWQFERFKPLLQEIANFQEKAFFISQRNACLVAPYDGGVDIVLKDKTTRDFCRKVYQAWLSPLPSGL
;
A
#
# COMPACT_ATOMS: atom_id res chain seq x y z
N MET A 1 -19.16 1.26 2.26
CA MET A 1 -18.59 1.40 3.61
C MET A 1 -18.53 2.88 3.98
N THR A 2 -19.08 3.27 5.14
CA THR A 2 -18.95 4.63 5.69
C THR A 2 -17.60 4.82 6.38
N ALA A 3 -17.21 6.07 6.68
CA ALA A 3 -16.00 6.38 7.44
C ALA A 3 -15.90 5.58 8.75
N ALA A 4 -16.95 5.63 9.58
CA ALA A 4 -17.00 4.91 10.85
C ALA A 4 -16.85 3.38 10.70
N GLN A 5 -17.43 2.81 9.65
CA GLN A 5 -17.28 1.38 9.35
C GLN A 5 -15.84 1.03 8.93
N PHE A 6 -15.18 1.91 8.18
CA PHE A 6 -13.76 1.74 7.84
C PHE A 6 -12.88 1.84 9.08
N ASP A 7 -13.12 2.82 9.95
CA ASP A 7 -12.34 3.02 11.16
C ASP A 7 -12.49 1.84 12.14
N GLU A 8 -13.71 1.30 12.29
CA GLU A 8 -13.97 0.09 13.06
C GLU A 8 -13.28 -1.13 12.46
N PHE A 9 -13.40 -1.34 11.14
CA PHE A 9 -12.69 -2.40 10.42
C PHE A 9 -11.17 -2.29 10.63
N TRP A 10 -10.61 -1.08 10.51
CA TRP A 10 -9.19 -0.83 10.66
C TRP A 10 -8.73 -1.17 12.07
N ARG A 11 -9.37 -0.62 13.11
CA ARG A 11 -9.04 -0.90 14.52
C ARG A 11 -9.16 -2.39 14.85
N ALA A 12 -10.11 -3.11 14.27
CA ALA A 12 -10.27 -4.55 14.51
C ALA A 12 -9.21 -5.41 13.81
N THR A 13 -8.70 -4.99 12.65
CA THR A 13 -7.85 -5.83 11.77
C THR A 13 -6.36 -5.45 11.82
N TYR A 14 -6.10 -4.14 11.99
CA TYR A 14 -4.80 -3.51 11.99
C TYR A 14 -4.68 -2.52 13.18
N PRO A 15 -4.78 -2.99 14.44
CA PRO A 15 -4.83 -2.11 15.62
C PRO A 15 -3.52 -1.38 15.94
N GLU A 16 -2.37 -1.89 15.47
CA GLU A 16 -1.04 -1.45 15.94
C GLU A 16 -0.56 -0.14 15.28
N THR A 17 -1.20 0.31 14.20
CA THR A 17 -0.84 1.54 13.49
C THR A 17 -2.01 2.06 12.68
N GLY A 18 -2.01 3.36 12.36
CA GLY A 18 -2.91 3.92 11.35
C GLY A 18 -2.63 3.41 9.92
N PRO A 19 -3.52 3.69 8.95
CA PRO A 19 -3.40 3.36 7.52
C PRO A 19 -2.28 4.10 6.78
N ILE A 20 -1.04 3.93 7.23
CA ILE A 20 0.17 4.58 6.72
C ILE A 20 1.17 3.50 6.31
N SER A 21 1.45 3.40 5.01
CA SER A 21 2.11 2.22 4.44
C SER A 21 3.53 1.96 4.94
N HIS A 22 4.32 2.99 5.22
CA HIS A 22 5.70 2.81 5.72
C HIS A 22 5.77 2.26 7.15
N LEU A 23 4.66 2.30 7.90
CA LEU A 23 4.58 1.80 9.27
C LEU A 23 4.31 0.29 9.37
N PHE A 24 3.74 -0.31 8.32
CA PHE A 24 3.26 -1.69 8.37
C PHE A 24 4.34 -2.73 8.70
N ARG A 25 5.58 -2.50 8.27
CA ARG A 25 6.71 -3.40 8.56
C ARG A 25 7.04 -3.47 10.06
N HIS A 26 6.87 -2.35 10.76
CA HIS A 26 7.20 -2.20 12.17
C HIS A 26 6.03 -2.64 13.05
N ALA A 27 4.82 -2.34 12.60
CA ALA A 27 3.58 -2.72 13.29
C ALA A 27 3.24 -4.22 13.16
N TYR A 28 3.61 -4.87 12.06
CA TYR A 28 3.22 -6.26 11.78
C TYR A 28 4.39 -7.19 11.35
N PRO A 29 5.54 -7.19 12.03
CA PRO A 29 6.76 -7.87 11.56
C PRO A 29 6.59 -9.38 11.34
N ASP A 30 5.72 -10.04 12.13
CA ASP A 30 5.50 -11.48 12.04
C ASP A 30 4.72 -11.94 10.81
N ARG A 31 3.90 -11.04 10.26
CA ARG A 31 3.00 -11.30 9.12
C ARG A 31 3.28 -10.39 7.92
N TRP A 32 4.36 -9.61 7.99
CA TRP A 32 4.86 -8.75 6.92
C TRP A 32 5.80 -9.49 5.96
N LEU A 33 5.69 -9.16 4.66
CA LEU A 33 6.51 -9.68 3.57
C LEU A 33 6.80 -8.57 2.55
N ARG A 34 8.07 -8.46 2.15
CA ARG A 34 8.50 -7.57 1.06
C ARG A 34 8.84 -8.36 -0.20
N ILE A 35 8.37 -7.86 -1.34
CA ILE A 35 8.62 -8.39 -2.67
C ILE A 35 9.23 -7.30 -3.55
N HIS A 36 10.27 -7.61 -4.31
CA HIS A 36 10.88 -6.68 -5.26
C HIS A 36 10.22 -6.76 -6.64
N SER A 37 9.87 -5.58 -7.17
CA SER A 37 9.24 -5.45 -8.48
C SER A 37 10.20 -5.75 -9.62
N LEU A 38 11.51 -5.55 -9.43
CA LEU A 38 12.54 -5.77 -10.44
C LEU A 38 13.65 -6.71 -9.92
N PRO A 39 14.44 -7.33 -10.81
CA PRO A 39 15.63 -8.09 -10.43
C PRO A 39 16.70 -7.20 -9.76
N GLU A 40 17.69 -7.85 -9.12
CA GLU A 40 18.92 -7.20 -8.65
C GLU A 40 18.72 -5.98 -7.75
N LEU A 41 17.62 -5.95 -6.99
CA LEU A 41 17.24 -4.85 -6.11
C LEU A 41 17.06 -3.50 -6.84
N GLN A 42 16.85 -3.52 -8.15
CA GLN A 42 16.60 -2.32 -8.92
C GLN A 42 15.30 -1.64 -8.44
N ARG A 43 15.40 -0.34 -8.16
CA ARG A 43 14.30 0.44 -7.59
C ARG A 43 13.34 1.01 -8.64
N TYR A 44 13.87 1.61 -9.70
CA TYR A 44 13.06 2.29 -10.72
C TYR A 44 13.14 1.56 -12.05
N ALA A 45 12.02 1.43 -12.75
CA ALA A 45 12.01 0.95 -14.12
C ALA A 45 12.54 2.07 -15.05
N THR A 46 13.65 1.80 -15.75
CA THR A 46 14.31 2.79 -16.62
C THR A 46 14.23 2.42 -18.10
N THR A 47 13.92 1.16 -18.40
CA THR A 47 13.76 0.65 -19.76
C THR A 47 12.37 0.07 -19.99
N ALA A 48 11.97 -0.07 -21.26
CA ALA A 48 10.74 -0.78 -21.61
C ALA A 48 10.73 -2.25 -21.14
N ALA A 49 11.92 -2.88 -21.05
CA ALA A 49 12.05 -4.22 -20.51
C ALA A 49 11.76 -4.26 -19.00
N ASP A 50 12.27 -3.27 -18.25
CA ASP A 50 12.00 -3.14 -16.82
C ASP A 50 10.50 -2.96 -16.57
N TRP A 51 9.85 -2.06 -17.30
CA TRP A 51 8.42 -1.84 -17.19
C TRP A 51 7.61 -3.11 -17.45
N ARG A 52 8.00 -3.90 -18.46
CA ARG A 52 7.35 -5.19 -18.73
C ARG A 52 7.53 -6.17 -17.58
N ILE A 53 8.73 -6.27 -16.98
CA ILE A 53 8.98 -7.14 -15.83
C ILE A 53 8.15 -6.69 -14.62
N LEU A 54 8.18 -5.40 -14.31
CA LEU A 54 7.44 -4.79 -13.20
C LEU A 54 5.94 -5.09 -13.33
N PHE A 55 5.34 -4.77 -14.47
CA PHE A 55 3.91 -4.99 -14.68
C PHE A 55 3.54 -6.47 -14.67
N ASN A 56 4.34 -7.35 -15.27
CA ASN A 56 4.06 -8.78 -15.23
C ASN A 56 4.10 -9.34 -13.79
N ARG A 57 5.09 -8.94 -12.98
CA ARG A 57 5.20 -9.36 -11.58
C ARG A 57 4.08 -8.80 -10.73
N GLN A 58 3.79 -7.50 -10.85
CA GLN A 58 2.72 -6.87 -10.09
C GLN A 58 1.34 -7.42 -10.49
N GLN A 59 1.09 -7.66 -11.78
CA GLN A 59 -0.14 -8.28 -12.24
C GLN A 59 -0.33 -9.65 -11.59
N TYR A 60 0.69 -10.50 -11.62
CA TYR A 60 0.63 -11.81 -10.99
C TYR A 60 0.41 -11.71 -9.49
N LEU A 61 1.27 -10.96 -8.79
CA LEU A 61 1.26 -10.84 -7.32
C LEU A 61 -0.05 -10.25 -6.81
N LEU A 62 -0.46 -9.10 -7.32
CA LEU A 62 -1.65 -8.41 -6.82
C LEU A 62 -2.92 -9.18 -7.21
N THR A 63 -2.98 -9.81 -8.38
CA THR A 63 -4.15 -10.62 -8.76
C THR A 63 -4.27 -11.89 -7.95
N ASP A 64 -3.15 -12.52 -7.59
CA ASP A 64 -3.12 -13.70 -6.71
C ASP A 64 -3.58 -13.33 -5.29
N LEU A 65 -3.09 -12.21 -4.74
CA LEU A 65 -3.42 -11.76 -3.38
C LEU A 65 -4.80 -11.10 -3.25
N LEU A 66 -5.23 -10.30 -4.22
CA LEU A 66 -6.49 -9.55 -4.15
C LEU A 66 -7.66 -10.32 -4.77
N GLY A 67 -7.37 -11.21 -5.73
CA GLY A 67 -8.35 -11.96 -6.50
C GLY A 67 -8.91 -11.15 -7.68
N ASN A 68 -8.86 -11.74 -8.89
CA ASN A 68 -9.41 -11.09 -10.08
C ASN A 68 -10.91 -10.79 -9.94
N ASN A 69 -11.30 -9.55 -10.26
CA ASN A 69 -12.67 -9.05 -10.16
C ASN A 69 -13.29 -9.32 -8.77
N LYS A 70 -12.54 -9.16 -7.68
CA LYS A 70 -13.03 -9.25 -6.30
C LYS A 70 -13.08 -7.88 -5.64
N GLU A 71 -13.97 -7.72 -4.66
CA GLU A 71 -14.03 -6.48 -3.87
C GLU A 71 -12.72 -6.24 -3.13
N ILE A 72 -12.26 -5.00 -3.17
CA ILE A 72 -11.08 -4.48 -2.47
C ILE A 72 -11.39 -3.10 -1.91
N LEU A 73 -10.65 -2.71 -0.87
CA LEU A 73 -10.52 -1.31 -0.50
C LEU A 73 -9.24 -0.76 -1.13
N LEU A 74 -9.34 0.35 -1.83
CA LEU A 74 -8.21 1.18 -2.19
C LEU A 74 -8.07 2.27 -1.12
N VAL A 75 -6.88 2.43 -0.55
CA VAL A 75 -6.61 3.40 0.52
C VAL A 75 -5.44 4.28 0.12
N THR A 76 -5.60 5.58 0.32
CA THR A 76 -4.57 6.62 0.16
C THR A 76 -4.83 7.69 1.23
N GLY A 77 -4.16 8.82 1.19
CA GLY A 77 -4.45 9.92 2.11
C GLY A 77 -3.55 11.12 1.92
N ALA A 78 -3.93 12.22 2.58
CA ALA A 78 -3.28 13.50 2.45
C ALA A 78 -2.46 13.84 3.68
N TYR A 79 -1.22 14.33 3.53
CA TYR A 79 -0.47 14.92 4.64
C TYR A 79 -0.73 16.42 4.74
N GLU A 80 -0.97 16.87 5.97
CA GLU A 80 -1.14 18.27 6.34
C GLU A 80 -0.02 18.64 7.32
N PHE A 81 0.84 19.57 6.92
CA PHE A 81 1.98 20.03 7.72
C PHE A 81 1.86 21.53 7.97
N ASN A 82 1.99 21.97 9.22
CA ASN A 82 1.83 23.39 9.60
C ASN A 82 0.54 24.05 9.06
N ASN A 83 -0.61 23.34 9.12
CA ASN A 83 -1.89 23.74 8.53
C ASN A 83 -1.89 23.97 7.00
N ASN A 84 -0.88 23.44 6.29
CA ASN A 84 -0.84 23.44 4.83
C ASN A 84 -0.93 22.00 4.31
N LEU A 85 -1.88 21.74 3.42
CA LEU A 85 -1.89 20.51 2.65
C LEU A 85 -0.71 20.52 1.67
N LEU A 86 0.01 19.41 1.58
CA LEU A 86 0.98 19.27 0.49
C LEU A 86 0.23 19.24 -0.86
N PRO A 87 0.72 19.93 -1.90
CA PRO A 87 0.02 20.03 -3.18
C PRO A 87 -0.29 18.69 -3.85
N THR A 88 0.56 17.67 -3.63
CA THR A 88 0.38 16.30 -4.14
C THR A 88 -0.68 15.51 -3.39
N ASP A 89 -1.05 15.96 -2.19
CA ASP A 89 -1.81 15.19 -1.22
C ASP A 89 -3.26 15.67 -1.15
N ALA A 90 -3.53 16.92 -1.54
CA ALA A 90 -4.84 17.55 -1.46
C ALA A 90 -5.89 17.03 -2.46
N THR A 91 -5.46 16.36 -3.52
CA THR A 91 -6.34 15.86 -4.58
C THR A 91 -5.77 14.57 -5.16
N PRO A 92 -6.57 13.48 -5.29
CA PRO A 92 -6.14 12.31 -6.02
C PRO A 92 -5.74 12.72 -7.45
N ILE A 93 -4.50 12.46 -7.83
CA ILE A 93 -4.01 12.70 -9.19
C ILE A 93 -3.89 11.38 -9.95
N GLY A 94 -3.72 11.48 -11.27
CA GLY A 94 -3.39 10.32 -12.07
C GLY A 94 -4.48 9.24 -12.09
N GLY A 95 -4.07 8.00 -11.84
CA GLY A 95 -4.93 6.80 -11.84
C GLY A 95 -6.02 6.75 -10.76
N LEU A 96 -6.20 7.84 -10.01
CA LEU A 96 -7.20 7.98 -8.94
C LEU A 96 -8.29 9.03 -9.24
N THR A 97 -8.13 9.84 -10.29
CA THR A 97 -8.97 11.03 -10.53
C THR A 97 -10.44 10.73 -10.82
N ASP A 98 -10.77 9.52 -11.29
CA ASP A 98 -12.12 9.05 -11.58
C ASP A 98 -12.79 8.35 -10.39
N LEU A 99 -12.12 8.28 -9.24
CA LEU A 99 -12.59 7.55 -8.07
C LEU A 99 -13.12 8.50 -6.99
N GLU A 100 -14.27 8.14 -6.45
CA GLU A 100 -14.81 8.79 -5.26
C GLU A 100 -14.20 8.17 -4.00
N PHE A 101 -13.71 9.04 -3.10
CA PHE A 101 -13.10 8.65 -1.84
C PHE A 101 -13.95 9.13 -0.65
N THR A 102 -14.03 8.27 0.36
CA THR A 102 -14.56 8.62 1.68
C THR A 102 -13.40 8.93 2.61
N LEU A 103 -13.49 10.07 3.30
CA LEU A 103 -12.51 10.46 4.32
C LEU A 103 -12.73 9.65 5.61
N SER A 104 -11.66 9.13 6.18
CA SER A 104 -11.62 8.42 7.47
C SER A 104 -11.28 9.40 8.62
N GLU A 105 -11.18 8.93 9.85
CA GLU A 105 -10.70 9.74 10.97
C GLU A 105 -9.28 10.29 10.71
N ARG A 106 -9.10 11.60 10.95
CA ARG A 106 -7.79 12.26 10.82
C ARG A 106 -6.85 11.78 11.92
N LEU A 107 -5.60 11.49 11.55
CA LEU A 107 -4.57 10.97 12.45
C LEU A 107 -3.59 12.07 12.83
N ASP A 108 -3.25 12.15 14.12
CA ASP A 108 -2.18 13.00 14.63
C ASP A 108 -0.83 12.28 14.41
N LEU A 109 -0.01 12.82 13.50
CA LEU A 109 1.26 12.22 13.13
C LEU A 109 2.31 12.36 14.24
N HIS A 110 2.21 13.39 15.08
CA HIS A 110 3.10 13.54 16.23
C HIS A 110 2.81 12.48 17.30
N GLN A 111 1.56 12.06 17.47
CA GLN A 111 1.23 10.94 18.35
C GLN A 111 1.73 9.60 17.81
N LEU A 112 1.72 9.40 16.49
CA LEU A 112 2.14 8.16 15.85
C LEU A 112 3.67 8.03 15.74
N GLU A 113 4.36 9.09 15.31
CA GLU A 113 5.81 9.11 15.13
C GLU A 113 6.40 10.42 15.67
N PRO A 114 6.49 10.59 17.01
CA PRO A 114 6.90 11.86 17.64
C PRO A 114 8.32 12.30 17.27
N GLU A 115 9.18 11.38 16.84
CA GLU A 115 10.55 11.67 16.39
C GLU A 115 10.60 12.24 14.96
N HIS A 116 9.53 12.11 14.18
CA HIS A 116 9.48 12.49 12.77
C HIS A 116 8.51 13.63 12.46
N HIS A 117 7.58 13.93 13.37
CA HIS A 117 6.52 14.91 13.16
C HIS A 117 6.42 15.91 14.31
N GLN A 118 5.94 17.12 14.00
CA GLN A 118 5.68 18.18 14.97
C GLN A 118 4.21 18.18 15.40
N PRO A 119 3.88 18.68 16.60
CA PRO A 119 2.49 18.92 16.97
C PRO A 119 1.78 19.78 15.92
N GLY A 120 0.64 19.30 15.41
CA GLY A 120 -0.10 19.94 14.31
C GLY A 120 0.15 19.34 12.93
N ASP A 121 1.02 18.34 12.82
CA ASP A 121 1.14 17.50 11.63
C ASP A 121 0.03 16.43 11.64
N TYR A 122 -0.72 16.34 10.56
CA TYR A 122 -1.82 15.39 10.42
C TYR A 122 -1.73 14.58 9.14
N TYR A 123 -2.32 13.38 9.19
CA TYR A 123 -2.61 12.59 8.02
C TYR A 123 -4.11 12.36 7.94
N GLN A 124 -4.69 12.58 6.77
CA GLN A 124 -6.11 12.37 6.49
C GLN A 124 -6.23 11.13 5.58
N PRO A 125 -6.47 9.93 6.14
CA PRO A 125 -6.70 8.76 5.32
C PRO A 125 -8.01 8.89 4.56
N MET A 126 -8.05 8.28 3.38
CA MET A 126 -9.23 8.19 2.55
C MET A 126 -9.26 6.84 1.83
N PHE A 127 -10.46 6.32 1.59
CA PHE A 127 -10.63 5.01 0.97
C PHE A 127 -11.75 5.00 -0.06
N SER A 128 -11.67 4.03 -0.97
CA SER A 128 -12.67 3.78 -1.99
C SER A 128 -12.92 2.28 -2.15
N GLU A 129 -14.20 1.88 -2.17
CA GLU A 129 -14.60 0.49 -2.44
C GLU A 129 -14.51 0.22 -3.93
N GLN A 130 -13.70 -0.77 -4.31
CA GLN A 130 -13.39 -1.06 -5.71
C GLN A 130 -13.45 -2.56 -6.01
N ARG A 131 -13.34 -2.89 -7.30
CA ARG A 131 -13.13 -4.27 -7.76
C ARG A 131 -11.75 -4.37 -8.40
N TRP A 132 -10.94 -5.32 -7.95
CA TRP A 132 -9.59 -5.50 -8.46
C TRP A 132 -9.61 -5.95 -9.93
N GLN A 133 -9.01 -5.14 -10.79
CA GLN A 133 -8.71 -5.47 -12.18
C GLN A 133 -7.38 -4.80 -12.52
N PHE A 134 -6.38 -5.59 -12.93
CA PHE A 134 -5.02 -5.06 -13.13
C PHE A 134 -4.98 -3.89 -14.11
N GLU A 135 -5.61 -4.01 -15.28
CA GLU A 135 -5.60 -2.94 -16.30
C GLU A 135 -6.23 -1.63 -15.80
N ARG A 136 -7.20 -1.70 -14.88
CA ARG A 136 -7.80 -0.51 -14.27
C ARG A 136 -6.81 0.25 -13.39
N PHE A 137 -6.03 -0.48 -12.58
CA PHE A 137 -5.10 0.13 -11.62
C PHE A 137 -3.67 0.24 -12.14
N LYS A 138 -3.38 -0.24 -13.35
CA LYS A 138 -2.07 -0.15 -13.96
C LYS A 138 -1.52 1.28 -14.06
N PRO A 139 -2.32 2.33 -14.39
CA PRO A 139 -1.84 3.72 -14.34
C PRO A 139 -1.38 4.13 -12.94
N LEU A 140 -2.18 3.84 -11.91
CA LEU A 140 -1.80 4.09 -10.50
C LEU A 140 -0.52 3.35 -10.11
N LEU A 141 -0.40 2.07 -10.49
CA LEU A 141 0.81 1.29 -10.21
C LEU A 141 2.06 1.88 -10.89
N GLN A 142 1.90 2.48 -12.07
CA GLN A 142 2.97 3.20 -12.76
C GLN A 142 3.40 4.46 -11.99
N GLU A 143 2.45 5.22 -11.46
CA GLU A 143 2.70 6.43 -10.67
C GLU A 143 3.40 6.09 -9.34
N ILE A 144 2.94 5.04 -8.65
CA ILE A 144 3.57 4.51 -7.43
C ILE A 144 5.01 4.06 -7.71
N ALA A 145 5.23 3.32 -8.82
CA ALA A 145 6.56 2.86 -9.21
C ALA A 145 7.54 4.02 -9.53
N ASN A 146 7.01 5.19 -9.89
CA ASN A 146 7.76 6.42 -10.13
C ASN A 146 7.81 7.35 -8.90
N PHE A 147 7.37 6.88 -7.72
CA PHE A 147 7.31 7.68 -6.48
C PHE A 147 6.45 8.94 -6.60
N GLN A 148 5.43 8.91 -7.47
CA GLN A 148 4.49 10.01 -7.68
C GLN A 148 3.25 9.89 -6.80
N GLU A 149 2.83 8.66 -6.53
CA GLU A 149 1.63 8.35 -5.75
C GLU A 149 1.91 7.40 -4.59
N LYS A 150 1.04 7.46 -3.57
CA LYS A 150 1.02 6.53 -2.45
C LYS A 150 -0.38 5.98 -2.27
N ALA A 151 -0.54 4.68 -2.53
CA ALA A 151 -1.77 3.98 -2.24
C ALA A 151 -1.50 2.51 -1.92
N PHE A 152 -2.44 1.88 -1.25
CA PHE A 152 -2.41 0.45 -1.00
C PHE A 152 -3.80 -0.16 -1.10
N PHE A 153 -3.83 -1.48 -1.24
CA PHE A 153 -5.04 -2.25 -1.47
C PHE A 153 -5.28 -3.19 -0.28
N ILE A 154 -6.54 -3.39 0.08
CA ILE A 154 -6.93 -4.35 1.11
C ILE A 154 -7.93 -5.33 0.50
N SER A 155 -7.63 -6.62 0.60
CA SER A 155 -8.62 -7.68 0.37
C SER A 155 -9.15 -8.15 1.72
N GLN A 156 -10.38 -7.76 2.05
CA GLN A 156 -11.06 -8.27 3.25
C GLN A 156 -11.29 -9.78 3.14
N ARG A 157 -11.63 -10.26 1.94
CA ARG A 157 -11.86 -11.68 1.65
C ARG A 157 -10.62 -12.53 1.91
N ASN A 158 -9.46 -12.07 1.45
CA ASN A 158 -8.20 -12.81 1.58
C ASN A 158 -7.42 -12.42 2.84
N ALA A 159 -7.97 -11.49 3.64
CA ALA A 159 -7.36 -10.96 4.86
C ALA A 159 -5.90 -10.54 4.64
N CYS A 160 -5.67 -9.70 3.62
CA CYS A 160 -4.36 -9.16 3.32
C CYS A 160 -4.42 -7.70 2.90
N LEU A 161 -3.32 -7.00 3.16
CA LEU A 161 -3.02 -5.66 2.68
C LEU A 161 -1.81 -5.74 1.74
N VAL A 162 -1.87 -5.00 0.64
CA VAL A 162 -0.83 -4.95 -0.39
C VAL A 162 -0.50 -3.48 -0.70
N ALA A 163 0.71 -3.05 -0.32
CA ALA A 163 1.22 -1.69 -0.43
C ALA A 163 2.38 -1.65 -1.43
N PRO A 164 2.11 -1.42 -2.73
CA PRO A 164 3.17 -1.16 -3.70
C PRO A 164 3.91 0.13 -3.35
N TYR A 165 5.20 0.17 -3.70
CA TYR A 165 6.06 1.35 -3.57
C TYR A 165 7.07 1.37 -4.73
N ASP A 166 7.89 2.42 -4.80
CA ASP A 166 8.94 2.54 -5.79
C ASP A 166 10.05 1.49 -5.57
N GLY A 167 9.95 0.36 -6.28
CA GLY A 167 10.90 -0.76 -6.24
C GLY A 167 10.31 -2.08 -5.74
N GLY A 168 9.09 -2.10 -5.21
CA GLY A 168 8.55 -3.32 -4.63
C GLY A 168 7.12 -3.21 -4.14
N VAL A 169 6.76 -4.19 -3.32
CA VAL A 169 5.45 -4.32 -2.70
C VAL A 169 5.64 -4.85 -1.28
N ASP A 170 5.14 -4.10 -0.31
CA ASP A 170 5.02 -4.54 1.07
C ASP A 170 3.64 -5.18 1.27
N ILE A 171 3.60 -6.31 1.96
CA ILE A 171 2.38 -7.09 2.14
C ILE A 171 2.23 -7.40 3.62
N VAL A 172 1.03 -7.20 4.16
CA VAL A 172 0.63 -7.69 5.48
C VAL A 172 -0.39 -8.81 5.27
N LEU A 173 -0.04 -10.03 5.67
CA LEU A 173 -0.89 -11.21 5.53
C LEU A 173 -1.65 -11.47 6.83
N LYS A 174 -2.66 -12.33 6.79
CA LYS A 174 -3.50 -12.63 7.95
C LYS A 174 -2.71 -13.10 9.18
N ASP A 175 -1.69 -13.93 8.97
CA ASP A 175 -0.89 -14.55 10.02
C ASP A 175 0.50 -14.94 9.50
N LYS A 176 1.38 -15.34 10.45
CA LYS A 176 2.75 -15.78 10.17
C LYS A 176 2.80 -17.01 9.24
N THR A 177 1.88 -17.96 9.41
CA THR A 177 1.84 -19.19 8.61
C THR A 177 1.61 -18.87 7.13
N THR A 178 0.68 -17.97 6.86
CA THR A 178 0.35 -17.49 5.51
C THR A 178 1.52 -16.70 4.94
N ARG A 179 2.17 -15.87 5.75
CA ARG A 179 3.41 -15.19 5.37
C ARG A 179 4.50 -16.17 4.95
N ASP A 180 4.75 -17.19 5.75
CA ASP A 180 5.79 -18.18 5.48
C ASP A 180 5.47 -19.03 4.23
N PHE A 181 4.18 -19.27 3.96
CA PHE A 181 3.73 -19.87 2.70
C PHE A 181 3.98 -18.95 1.49
N CYS A 182 3.50 -17.70 1.53
CA CYS A 182 3.70 -16.72 0.45
C CYS A 182 5.20 -16.47 0.20
N ARG A 183 6.03 -16.45 1.24
CA ARG A 183 7.49 -16.35 1.11
C ARG A 183 8.08 -17.46 0.24
N LYS A 184 7.57 -18.69 0.34
CA LYS A 184 7.99 -19.82 -0.51
C LYS A 184 7.50 -19.65 -1.95
N VAL A 185 6.24 -19.23 -2.12
CA VAL A 185 5.63 -19.01 -3.45
C VAL A 185 6.40 -17.94 -4.23
N TYR A 186 6.72 -16.82 -3.59
CA TYR A 186 7.38 -15.68 -4.24
C TYR A 186 8.90 -15.63 -3.98
N GLN A 187 9.54 -16.76 -3.65
CA GLN A 187 10.94 -16.80 -3.22
C GLN A 187 11.92 -16.15 -4.22
N ALA A 188 11.60 -16.21 -5.52
CA ALA A 188 12.42 -15.65 -6.59
C ALA A 188 12.40 -14.11 -6.63
N TRP A 189 11.51 -13.46 -5.88
CA TRP A 189 11.33 -12.00 -5.87
C TRP A 189 11.65 -11.38 -4.49
N LEU A 190 12.16 -12.17 -3.55
CA LEU A 190 12.61 -11.68 -2.25
C LEU A 190 13.95 -10.96 -2.37
N SER A 191 14.25 -10.08 -1.40
CA SER A 191 15.59 -9.54 -1.26
C SER A 191 16.59 -10.69 -1.01
N PRO A 192 17.77 -10.67 -1.65
CA PRO A 192 18.86 -11.55 -1.28
C PRO A 192 19.55 -11.11 0.03
N LEU A 193 19.27 -9.91 0.55
CA LEU A 193 19.88 -9.39 1.77
C LEU A 193 19.25 -10.01 3.03
N PRO A 194 20.06 -10.33 4.07
CA PRO A 194 19.53 -10.87 5.33
C PRO A 194 18.49 -9.97 6.02
N SER A 195 18.57 -8.65 5.80
CA SER A 195 17.61 -7.67 6.32
C SER A 195 16.24 -7.75 5.64
N GLY A 196 16.14 -8.42 4.49
CA GLY A 196 14.95 -8.37 3.64
C GLY A 196 14.72 -7.05 2.92
N LEU A 197 15.65 -6.08 3.06
CA LEU A 197 15.65 -4.78 2.36
C LEU A 197 16.30 -4.87 1.00
#